data_AF-A0A075GTS5-F1
#
_entry.id   AF-A0A075GTS5-F1
#
_cell.length_a   1.000
_cell.length_b   1.000
_cell.length_c   1.000
_cell.angle_alpha   90.00
_cell.angle_beta   90.00
_cell.angle_gamma   90.00
#
_symmetry.space_group_name_H-M   'P 1'
#
loop_
_entity.id
_entity.type
_entity.pdbx_description
1 polymer ?
#
loop_
_entity_poly.entity_id
_entity_poly.type
_entity_poly.pdbx_seq_one_letter_code
_entity_poly.pdbx_strand_id
1 'polypeptide(L)'
;MLEVKPNLRLLATGPLDDYRPAAQLRSVAGGWLLQEGDTKTLDDADIKVVSDREPTEAEWGALRFGWRVVRHVRSNAIVLARGSRTTGIGAGQMSRVDSVRIAIEKAGDAARGSVMASDAFFPFRDSIDLAAAAGVTAIIQPGGSIRDDEVIAAANEQGVALVLTGMRHFRH
;
A
#
# COMPACT_ATOMS: atom_id res chain seq x y z
N MET A 1 22.97 -21.90 -14.55
CA MET A 1 23.05 -21.21 -13.22
C MET A 1 21.84 -21.43 -12.29
N LEU A 2 20.79 -22.15 -12.70
CA LEU A 2 19.69 -22.58 -11.81
C LEU A 2 19.86 -24.02 -11.32
N GLU A 3 20.58 -24.85 -12.09
CA GLU A 3 20.83 -26.28 -11.85
C GLU A 3 21.65 -26.59 -10.59
N VAL A 4 22.41 -25.61 -10.09
CA VAL A 4 23.31 -25.77 -8.92
C VAL A 4 22.60 -25.69 -7.57
N LYS A 5 21.30 -25.36 -7.54
CA LYS A 5 20.52 -25.22 -6.29
C LYS A 5 19.57 -26.41 -6.11
N PRO A 6 19.91 -27.43 -5.30
CA PRO A 6 19.17 -28.70 -5.25
C PRO A 6 17.71 -28.57 -4.76
N ASN A 7 17.39 -27.50 -4.02
CA ASN A 7 16.06 -27.27 -3.46
C ASN A 7 15.23 -26.23 -4.25
N LEU A 8 15.75 -25.69 -5.36
CA LEU A 8 15.05 -24.68 -6.16
C LEU A 8 13.92 -25.34 -6.95
N ARG A 9 12.67 -24.94 -6.71
CA ARG A 9 11.51 -25.39 -7.50
C ARG A 9 11.31 -24.43 -8.65
N LEU A 10 11.37 -24.94 -9.88
CA LEU A 10 11.05 -24.20 -11.09
C LEU A 10 9.65 -24.60 -11.53
N LEU A 11 8.75 -23.63 -11.68
CA LEU A 11 7.38 -23.84 -12.12
C LEU A 11 7.17 -23.04 -13.40
N ALA A 12 6.59 -23.68 -14.42
CA ALA A 12 6.15 -23.01 -15.64
C ALA A 12 4.62 -22.99 -15.65
N THR A 13 4.03 -21.79 -15.65
CA THR A 13 2.58 -21.61 -15.63
C THR A 13 1.95 -21.67 -17.03
N GLY A 14 2.76 -21.62 -18.09
CA GLY A 14 2.28 -21.31 -19.43
C GLY A 14 1.79 -19.85 -19.55
N PRO A 15 1.13 -19.50 -20.67
CA PRO A 15 0.51 -18.19 -20.85
C PRO A 15 -0.56 -17.90 -19.80
N LEU A 16 -0.70 -16.65 -19.38
CA LEU A 16 -1.67 -16.21 -18.36
C LEU A 16 -2.80 -15.33 -18.96
N ASP A 17 -2.98 -15.40 -20.27
CA ASP A 17 -3.86 -14.50 -21.03
C ASP A 17 -5.35 -14.66 -20.64
N ASP A 18 -5.73 -15.86 -20.18
CA ASP A 18 -7.08 -16.20 -19.71
C ASP A 18 -7.25 -16.16 -18.20
N TYR A 19 -6.33 -15.51 -17.46
CA TYR A 19 -6.50 -15.34 -16.03
C TYR A 19 -7.82 -14.59 -15.73
N ARG A 20 -8.68 -15.22 -14.95
CA ARG A 20 -9.91 -14.61 -14.41
C ARG A 20 -9.79 -14.57 -12.90
N PRO A 21 -9.96 -13.40 -12.26
CA PRO A 21 -10.01 -13.32 -10.81
C PRO A 21 -11.13 -14.20 -10.27
N ALA A 22 -10.77 -15.23 -9.52
CA ALA A 22 -11.73 -16.16 -8.95
C ALA A 22 -12.37 -15.57 -7.69
N ALA A 23 -13.60 -16.02 -7.41
CA ALA A 23 -14.20 -15.85 -6.10
C ALA A 23 -13.29 -16.48 -5.02
N GLN A 24 -13.19 -15.81 -3.88
CA GLN A 24 -12.39 -16.28 -2.75
C GLN A 24 -13.27 -17.02 -1.76
N LEU A 25 -12.91 -18.26 -1.48
CA LEU A 25 -13.53 -19.09 -0.47
C LEU A 25 -12.64 -19.11 0.79
N ARG A 26 -13.22 -18.80 1.95
CA ARG A 26 -12.54 -18.91 3.26
C ARG A 26 -13.28 -19.85 4.19
N SER A 27 -12.55 -20.78 4.79
CA SER A 27 -13.08 -21.66 5.82
C SER A 27 -13.24 -20.91 7.14
N VAL A 28 -14.33 -21.18 7.84
CA VAL A 28 -14.62 -20.72 9.21
C VAL A 28 -15.17 -21.88 10.02
N ALA A 29 -15.18 -21.78 11.35
CA ALA A 29 -15.77 -22.81 12.19
C ALA A 29 -17.24 -23.03 11.80
N GLY A 30 -17.58 -24.25 11.38
CA GLY A 30 -18.94 -24.61 10.97
C GLY A 30 -19.32 -24.28 9.53
N GLY A 31 -18.42 -23.76 8.68
CA GLY A 31 -18.78 -23.50 7.28
C GLY A 31 -17.74 -22.72 6.45
N TRP A 32 -18.25 -21.99 5.46
CA TRP A 32 -17.43 -21.25 4.50
C TRP A 32 -18.03 -19.87 4.21
N LEU A 33 -17.16 -18.90 3.92
CA LEU A 33 -17.49 -17.60 3.37
C LEU A 33 -17.02 -17.54 1.92
N LEU A 34 -17.89 -17.09 1.00
CA LEU A 34 -17.58 -16.84 -0.39
C LEU A 34 -17.69 -15.34 -0.67
N GLN A 35 -16.66 -14.76 -1.27
CA GLN A 35 -16.64 -13.34 -1.67
C GLN A 35 -16.04 -13.19 -3.06
N GLU A 36 -16.35 -12.09 -3.74
CA GLU A 36 -15.67 -11.72 -4.98
C GLU A 36 -14.19 -11.43 -4.73
N GLY A 37 -13.36 -11.63 -5.75
CA GLY A 37 -11.95 -11.27 -5.69
C GLY A 37 -11.78 -9.74 -5.69
N ASP A 38 -10.88 -9.24 -4.84
CA ASP A 38 -10.47 -7.84 -4.89
C ASP A 38 -9.61 -7.57 -6.14
N THR A 39 -10.27 -7.05 -7.17
CA THR A 39 -9.69 -6.83 -8.51
C THR A 39 -9.49 -5.37 -8.84
N LYS A 40 -10.14 -4.49 -8.08
CA LYS A 40 -10.16 -3.06 -8.34
C LYS A 40 -8.76 -2.48 -8.29
N THR A 41 -8.57 -1.45 -9.10
CA THR A 41 -7.31 -0.75 -9.31
C THR A 41 -7.52 0.74 -9.07
N LEU A 42 -6.46 1.52 -9.30
CA LEU A 42 -6.59 2.98 -9.21
C LEU A 42 -7.50 3.55 -10.31
N ASP A 43 -7.65 2.87 -11.44
CA ASP A 43 -8.50 3.31 -12.55
C ASP A 43 -10.01 3.21 -12.19
N ASP A 44 -10.33 2.44 -11.16
CA ASP A 44 -11.69 2.25 -10.63
C ASP A 44 -11.98 3.20 -9.45
N ALA A 45 -11.04 4.07 -9.07
CA ALA A 45 -11.09 4.91 -7.87
C ALA A 45 -11.46 6.36 -8.17
N ASP A 46 -12.13 7.03 -7.22
CA ASP A 46 -12.33 8.49 -7.22
C ASP A 46 -11.10 9.15 -6.60
N ILE A 47 -10.08 9.38 -7.43
CA ILE A 47 -8.78 9.88 -6.99
C ILE A 47 -8.86 11.38 -6.71
N LYS A 48 -8.46 11.79 -5.49
CA LYS A 48 -8.37 13.20 -5.10
C LYS A 48 -7.01 13.50 -4.48
N VAL A 49 -6.32 14.51 -5.00
CA VAL A 49 -5.19 15.12 -4.31
C VAL A 49 -5.77 16.11 -3.29
N VAL A 50 -5.49 15.89 -2.01
CA VAL A 50 -6.08 16.67 -0.91
C VAL A 50 -5.07 17.53 -0.16
N SER A 51 -3.78 17.31 -0.42
CA SER A 51 -2.70 18.19 0.04
C SER A 51 -2.51 19.40 -0.87
N ASP A 52 -1.85 20.44 -0.36
CA ASP A 52 -1.48 21.64 -1.11
C ASP A 52 -0.47 21.34 -2.22
N ARG A 53 0.42 20.36 -1.99
CA ARG A 53 1.39 19.90 -2.98
C ARG A 53 0.83 18.77 -3.82
N GLU A 54 0.99 18.86 -5.13
CA GLU A 54 0.70 17.74 -6.03
C GLU A 54 1.87 16.72 -6.07
N PRO A 55 1.57 15.43 -6.27
CA PRO A 55 2.60 14.45 -6.61
C PRO A 55 3.20 14.76 -7.98
N THR A 56 4.52 14.64 -8.11
CA THR A 56 5.21 14.67 -9.40
C THR A 56 4.88 13.41 -10.22
N GLU A 57 5.16 13.42 -11.53
CA GLU A 57 4.97 12.24 -12.40
C GLU A 57 5.70 10.98 -11.89
N ALA A 58 6.92 11.15 -11.37
CA ALA A 58 7.69 10.05 -10.80
C ALA A 58 7.04 9.48 -9.54
N GLU A 59 6.49 10.35 -8.69
CA GLU A 59 5.74 9.95 -7.49
C GLU A 59 4.44 9.28 -7.87
N TRP A 60 3.69 9.82 -8.84
CA TRP A 60 2.48 9.21 -9.37
C TRP A 60 2.71 7.80 -9.91
N GLY A 61 3.80 7.58 -10.65
CA GLY A 61 4.22 6.24 -11.08
C GLY A 61 4.47 5.30 -9.90
N ALA A 62 5.15 5.78 -8.86
CA ALA A 62 5.42 5.01 -7.65
C ALA A 62 4.17 4.76 -6.79
N LEU A 63 3.24 5.72 -6.71
CA LEU A 63 1.99 5.60 -5.95
C LEU A 63 1.07 4.55 -6.60
N ARG A 64 0.93 4.57 -7.92
CA ARG A 64 0.20 3.53 -8.68
C ARG A 64 0.77 2.14 -8.43
N PHE A 65 2.10 2.03 -8.44
CA PHE A 65 2.77 0.77 -8.13
C PHE A 65 2.54 0.34 -6.68
N GLY A 66 2.78 1.24 -5.71
CA GLY A 66 2.58 0.98 -4.28
C GLY A 66 1.14 0.57 -3.96
N TRP A 67 0.15 1.25 -4.55
CA TRP A 67 -1.27 0.93 -4.42
C TRP A 67 -1.60 -0.49 -4.95
N ARG A 68 -1.07 -0.84 -6.12
CA ARG A 68 -1.25 -2.19 -6.68
C ARG A 68 -0.62 -3.26 -5.81
N VAL A 69 0.50 -2.98 -5.14
CA VAL A 69 1.16 -3.92 -4.23
C VAL A 69 0.41 -4.04 -2.91
N VAL A 70 -0.03 -2.93 -2.31
CA VAL A 70 -0.60 -2.91 -0.96
C VAL A 70 -1.83 -3.81 -0.82
N ARG A 71 -2.66 -3.93 -1.87
CA ARG A 71 -3.84 -4.84 -1.89
C ARG A 71 -3.51 -6.32 -1.67
N HIS A 72 -2.27 -6.73 -1.92
CA HIS A 72 -1.81 -8.11 -1.74
C HIS A 72 -1.14 -8.35 -0.39
N VAL A 73 -0.89 -7.30 0.38
CA VAL A 73 -0.24 -7.36 1.69
C VAL A 73 -1.31 -7.57 2.76
N ARG A 74 -1.01 -8.37 3.79
CA ARG A 74 -1.94 -8.60 4.92
C ARG A 74 -2.11 -7.33 5.76
N SER A 75 -3.34 -6.98 6.08
CA SER A 75 -3.71 -5.78 6.83
C SER A 75 -3.34 -5.88 8.32
N ASN A 76 -3.01 -4.76 8.99
CA ASN A 76 -2.82 -3.42 8.43
C ASN A 76 -1.54 -3.38 7.58
N ALA A 77 -1.62 -2.76 6.39
CA ALA A 77 -0.54 -2.82 5.41
C ALA A 77 -0.01 -1.43 5.05
N ILE A 78 1.32 -1.32 5.03
CA ILE A 78 2.05 -0.15 4.55
C ILE A 78 3.13 -0.62 3.59
N VAL A 79 3.13 -0.05 2.39
CA VAL A 79 4.13 -0.30 1.36
C VAL A 79 4.84 1.01 1.05
N LEU A 80 6.16 1.03 1.24
CA LEU A 80 7.03 2.06 0.69
C LEU A 80 7.52 1.64 -0.69
N ALA A 81 7.50 2.56 -1.65
CA ALA A 81 7.88 2.30 -3.03
C ALA A 81 8.66 3.47 -3.66
N ARG A 82 9.54 3.14 -4.61
CA ARG A 82 10.22 4.11 -5.48
C ARG A 82 10.27 3.55 -6.90
N GLY A 83 9.68 4.27 -7.85
CA GLY A 83 9.42 3.73 -9.19
C GLY A 83 8.59 2.45 -9.08
N SER A 84 9.02 1.38 -9.75
CA SER A 84 8.35 0.07 -9.73
C SER A 84 8.95 -0.93 -8.75
N ARG A 85 9.52 -0.44 -7.62
CA ARG A 85 10.19 -1.27 -6.62
C ARG A 85 9.68 -0.94 -5.22
N THR A 86 9.37 -1.97 -4.43
CA THR A 86 9.10 -1.84 -3.00
C THR A 86 10.42 -1.58 -2.25
N THR A 87 10.47 -0.55 -1.42
CA THR A 87 11.62 -0.26 -0.56
C THR A 87 11.43 -0.81 0.84
N GLY A 88 10.19 -0.88 1.35
CA GLY A 88 9.88 -1.48 2.65
C GLY A 88 8.41 -1.88 2.75
N ILE A 89 8.12 -2.93 3.53
CA ILE A 89 6.76 -3.45 3.70
C ILE A 89 6.51 -3.78 5.18
N GLY A 90 5.55 -3.09 5.77
CA GLY A 90 4.93 -3.41 7.05
C GLY A 90 3.61 -4.12 6.82
N ALA A 91 3.44 -5.32 7.39
CA ALA A 91 2.32 -6.18 7.11
C ALA A 91 1.77 -6.82 8.41
N GLY A 92 0.47 -7.02 8.46
CA GLY A 92 -0.19 -7.88 9.46
C GLY A 92 -0.20 -7.31 10.87
N GLN A 93 -0.04 -6.00 11.06
CA GLN A 93 -0.01 -5.41 12.40
C GLN A 93 -1.41 -5.03 12.88
N MET A 94 -1.61 -5.12 14.20
CA MET A 94 -2.84 -4.67 14.86
C MET A 94 -3.00 -3.15 14.78
N SER A 95 -1.88 -2.42 14.80
CA SER A 95 -1.83 -0.97 14.67
C SER A 95 -1.20 -0.55 13.34
N ARG A 96 -1.80 0.45 12.69
CA ARG A 96 -1.31 0.96 11.40
C ARG A 96 0.00 1.73 11.56
N VAL A 97 0.18 2.46 12.67
CA VAL A 97 1.44 3.15 12.95
C VAL A 97 2.61 2.18 13.13
N ASP A 98 2.36 0.97 13.65
CA ASP A 98 3.41 -0.07 13.74
C ASP A 98 3.77 -0.63 12.36
N SER A 99 2.78 -0.72 11.46
CA SER A 99 3.05 -1.06 10.05
C SER A 99 3.93 -0.01 9.38
N VAL A 100 3.70 1.28 9.67
CA VAL A 100 4.53 2.38 9.17
C VAL A 100 5.96 2.25 9.70
N ARG A 101 6.13 2.04 11.01
CA ARG A 101 7.46 1.86 11.63
C ARG A 101 8.22 0.70 11.01
N ILE A 102 7.58 -0.47 10.86
CA ILE A 102 8.22 -1.66 10.26
C ILE A 102 8.58 -1.41 8.79
N ALA A 103 7.72 -0.73 8.03
CA ALA A 103 7.99 -0.43 6.62
C ALA A 103 9.21 0.50 6.48
N ILE A 104 9.28 1.54 7.32
CA ILE A 104 10.41 2.48 7.37
C ILE A 104 11.70 1.76 7.81
N GLU A 105 11.65 0.98 8.89
CA GLU A 105 12.80 0.24 9.40
C GLU A 105 13.39 -0.70 8.35
N LYS A 106 12.54 -1.48 7.68
CA LYS A 106 12.97 -2.38 6.59
C LYS A 106 13.51 -1.65 5.38
N ALA A 107 13.04 -0.44 5.10
CA ALA A 107 13.54 0.36 3.99
C ALA A 107 14.90 0.99 4.29
N GLY A 108 15.18 1.31 5.56
CA GLY A 108 16.40 2.03 5.94
C GLY A 108 16.57 3.31 5.12
N ASP A 109 17.76 3.52 4.56
CA ASP A 109 18.06 4.68 3.71
C ASP A 109 17.18 4.76 2.45
N ALA A 110 16.61 3.64 2.00
CA ALA A 110 15.72 3.61 0.85
C ALA A 110 14.32 4.17 1.14
N ALA A 111 14.01 4.53 2.39
CA ALA A 111 12.78 5.23 2.75
C ALA A 111 12.78 6.69 2.23
N ARG A 112 13.93 7.37 2.30
CA ARG A 112 14.06 8.76 1.86
C ARG A 112 13.80 8.85 0.36
N GLY A 113 12.89 9.71 -0.06
CA GLY A 113 12.44 9.90 -1.44
C GLY A 113 11.65 8.71 -1.99
N SER A 114 11.03 7.93 -1.13
CA SER A 114 10.01 6.94 -1.50
C SER A 114 8.61 7.51 -1.31
N VAL A 115 7.60 6.84 -1.86
CA VAL A 115 6.20 7.10 -1.59
C VAL A 115 5.63 6.01 -0.69
N MET A 116 4.52 6.29 -0.01
CA MET A 116 3.85 5.34 0.89
C MET A 116 2.43 5.06 0.41
N ALA A 117 2.06 3.78 0.33
CA ALA A 117 0.69 3.33 0.11
C ALA A 117 0.16 2.62 1.35
N SER A 118 -1.07 2.94 1.76
CA SER A 118 -1.78 2.23 2.82
C SER A 118 -3.06 1.59 2.30
N ASP A 119 -3.33 0.36 2.73
CA ASP A 119 -4.56 -0.37 2.37
C ASP A 119 -5.84 0.25 2.94
N ALA A 120 -5.72 1.06 3.99
CA ALA A 120 -6.79 1.64 4.76
C ALA A 120 -6.43 3.04 5.29
N PHE A 121 -7.42 3.83 5.73
CA PHE A 121 -7.22 5.26 6.05
C PHE A 121 -6.31 5.51 7.26
N PHE A 122 -5.58 6.61 7.39
CA PHE A 122 -4.85 6.89 8.63
C PHE A 122 -5.80 7.43 9.73
N PRO A 123 -5.85 6.81 10.93
CA PRO A 123 -6.74 7.27 11.99
C PRO A 123 -6.23 8.54 12.69
N PHE A 124 -4.93 8.80 12.65
CA PHE A 124 -4.24 9.90 13.32
C PHE A 124 -3.07 10.40 12.46
N ARG A 125 -2.58 11.62 12.74
CA ARG A 125 -1.45 12.23 12.02
C ARG A 125 -0.09 11.54 12.25
N ASP A 126 0.04 10.76 13.31
CA ASP A 126 1.30 10.12 13.73
C ASP A 126 2.01 9.35 12.60
N SER A 127 1.23 8.70 11.76
CA SER A 127 1.69 7.92 10.61
C SER A 127 2.26 8.81 9.50
N ILE A 128 1.71 10.02 9.33
CA ILE A 128 2.20 11.02 8.38
C ILE A 128 3.50 11.63 8.89
N ASP A 129 3.54 12.01 10.18
CA ASP A 129 4.72 12.59 10.80
C ASP A 129 5.91 11.61 10.75
N LEU A 130 5.69 10.31 11.02
CA LEU A 130 6.72 9.28 10.89
C LEU A 130 7.21 9.10 9.45
N ALA A 131 6.29 9.06 8.49
CA ALA A 131 6.64 8.91 7.08
C ALA A 131 7.46 10.11 6.57
N ALA A 132 7.03 11.33 6.91
CA ALA A 132 7.74 12.56 6.58
C ALA A 132 9.15 12.59 7.19
N ALA A 133 9.29 12.21 8.46
CA ALA A 133 10.59 12.14 9.13
C ALA A 133 11.55 11.12 8.46
N ALA A 134 11.01 10.04 7.89
CA ALA A 134 11.76 9.07 7.10
C ALA A 134 12.07 9.55 5.67
N GLY A 135 11.57 10.71 5.28
CA GLY A 135 11.75 11.33 3.96
C GLY A 135 10.81 10.78 2.89
N VAL A 136 9.65 10.21 3.26
CA VAL A 136 8.59 9.88 2.30
C VAL A 136 8.06 11.17 1.69
N THR A 137 7.90 11.20 0.37
CA THR A 137 7.54 12.43 -0.35
C THR A 137 6.09 12.45 -0.80
N ALA A 138 5.42 11.30 -0.95
CA ALA A 138 4.00 11.26 -1.26
C ALA A 138 3.32 10.05 -0.61
N ILE A 139 2.03 10.16 -0.33
CA ILE A 139 1.21 9.17 0.38
C ILE A 139 -0.10 8.95 -0.38
N ILE A 140 -0.52 7.69 -0.51
CA ILE A 140 -1.84 7.30 -1.02
C ILE A 140 -2.58 6.41 -0.04
N GLN A 141 -3.84 6.74 0.21
CA GLN A 141 -4.74 6.02 1.13
C GLN A 141 -6.20 6.13 0.65
N PRO A 142 -7.15 5.40 1.26
CA PRO A 142 -8.56 5.56 0.92
C PRO A 142 -9.18 6.89 1.38
N GLY A 143 -8.79 7.39 2.55
CA GLY A 143 -9.56 8.43 3.27
C GLY A 143 -10.85 7.88 3.92
N GLY A 144 -11.67 8.76 4.46
CA GLY A 144 -12.90 8.45 5.18
C GLY A 144 -12.75 8.41 6.71
N SER A 145 -11.66 8.94 7.26
CA SER A 145 -11.52 9.13 8.71
C SER A 145 -12.31 10.36 9.16
N ILE A 146 -12.88 10.32 10.36
CA ILE A 146 -13.42 11.53 11.03
C ILE A 146 -12.30 12.56 11.26
N ARG A 147 -11.03 12.11 11.24
CA ARG A 147 -9.84 12.93 11.44
C ARG A 147 -9.02 13.14 10.17
N ASP A 148 -9.62 13.01 8.99
CA ASP A 148 -8.90 13.24 7.73
C ASP A 148 -8.31 14.66 7.68
N ASP A 149 -9.00 15.68 8.20
CA ASP A 149 -8.48 17.05 8.26
C ASP A 149 -7.15 17.15 9.03
N GLU A 150 -7.00 16.39 10.12
CA GLU A 150 -5.77 16.34 10.93
C GLU A 150 -4.61 15.69 10.13
N VAL A 151 -4.92 14.64 9.37
CA VAL A 151 -3.98 13.91 8.52
C VAL A 151 -3.55 14.76 7.31
N ILE A 152 -4.48 15.50 6.71
CA ILE A 152 -4.23 16.41 5.58
C ILE A 152 -3.37 17.58 6.05
N ALA A 153 -3.71 18.19 7.19
CA ALA A 153 -2.91 19.27 7.78
C ALA A 153 -1.46 18.82 8.03
N ALA A 154 -1.26 17.63 8.60
CA ALA A 154 0.08 17.08 8.81
C ALA A 154 0.85 16.85 7.50
N ALA A 155 0.17 16.38 6.44
CA ALA A 155 0.81 16.22 5.14
C ALA A 155 1.26 17.58 4.56
N ASN A 156 0.42 18.60 4.68
CA ASN A 156 0.72 19.96 4.22
C ASN A 156 1.87 20.60 5.02
N GLU A 157 1.85 20.49 6.35
CA GLU A 157 2.91 20.98 7.24
C GLU A 157 4.28 20.39 6.88
N GLN A 158 4.31 19.12 6.45
CA GLN A 158 5.52 18.39 6.08
C GLN A 158 5.87 18.50 4.59
N GLY A 159 5.04 19.19 3.78
CA GLY A 159 5.21 19.28 2.34
C GLY A 159 5.10 17.93 1.62
N VAL A 160 4.33 16.98 2.16
CA VAL A 160 4.08 15.64 1.62
C VAL A 160 2.79 15.66 0.79
N ALA A 161 2.82 15.13 -0.43
CA ALA A 161 1.61 15.02 -1.24
C ALA A 161 0.73 13.89 -0.71
N LEU A 162 -0.58 14.12 -0.59
CA LEU A 162 -1.55 13.18 -0.06
C LEU A 162 -2.68 12.95 -1.07
N VAL A 163 -2.88 11.68 -1.41
CA VAL A 163 -3.89 11.22 -2.37
C VAL A 163 -4.91 10.33 -1.66
N LEU A 164 -6.19 10.64 -1.85
CA LEU A 164 -7.31 9.81 -1.41
C LEU A 164 -7.90 9.04 -2.59
N THR A 165 -8.26 7.77 -2.40
CA THR A 165 -8.84 6.91 -3.44
C THR A 165 -10.31 6.58 -3.23
N GLY A 166 -10.84 6.77 -2.01
CA GLY A 166 -12.17 6.30 -1.62
C GLY A 166 -12.32 4.78 -1.59
N MET A 167 -11.24 4.02 -1.79
CA MET A 167 -11.28 2.56 -1.96
C MET A 167 -10.35 1.87 -0.97
N ARG A 168 -10.87 0.91 -0.20
CA ARG A 168 -10.10 0.15 0.81
C ARG A 168 -9.79 -1.27 0.33
N HIS A 169 -8.53 -1.70 0.48
CA HIS A 169 -8.06 -3.04 0.08
C HIS A 169 -7.69 -3.91 1.30
N PHE A 170 -8.66 -4.18 2.18
CA PHE A 170 -8.39 -4.91 3.42
C PHE A 170 -8.22 -6.42 3.17
N ARG A 171 -7.19 -7.03 3.77
CA ARG A 171 -6.85 -8.44 3.61
C ARG A 171 -6.36 -9.07 4.93
N HIS A 172 -7.23 -9.85 5.60
CA HIS A 172 -6.84 -10.78 6.67
C HIS A 172 -6.04 -11.94 6.13
#